data_AF-B7ARI4-F1
#
_entry.id   AF-B7ARI4-F1
#
_cell.length_a   1.000
_cell.length_b   1.000
_cell.length_c   1.000
_cell.angle_alpha   90.00
_cell.angle_beta   90.00
_cell.angle_gamma   90.00
#
_symmetry.space_group_name_H-M   'P 1'
#
loop_
_entity.id
_entity.type
_entity.pdbx_description
1 polymer ?
#
loop_
_entity_poly.entity_id
_entity_poly.type
_entity_poly.pdbx_seq_one_letter_code
_entity_poly.pdbx_strand_id
1 'polypeptide(L)'
;MTVLKYIMTGLLCLGGGAVSAAGIFAIITSVGLINRYAKVTNTASHIRLYEDMIMLGAALGNIWLLYEIPVPVGIAGAAVFGLMSGIYVGSFAVCLAETVKAIPVLVRRTRIAGGLGWAVLCIALGKGIGSLVYYLRLYVMN
;
A
#
# COMPACT_ATOMS: atom_id res chain seq x y z
N MET A 1 15.24 23.59 28.12
CA MET A 1 15.41 22.98 26.78
C MET A 1 14.89 21.54 26.67
N THR A 2 14.78 20.76 27.76
CA THR A 2 14.39 19.34 27.70
C THR A 2 12.90 19.13 27.42
N VAL A 3 12.01 19.94 28.03
CA VAL A 3 10.55 19.85 27.83
C VAL A 3 10.15 20.16 26.38
N LEU A 4 10.76 21.18 25.76
CA LEU A 4 10.51 21.53 24.36
C LEU A 4 10.90 20.39 23.40
N LYS A 5 12.02 19.70 23.66
CA LYS A 5 12.43 18.52 22.88
C LYS A 5 11.39 17.41 22.95
N TYR A 6 10.87 17.08 24.14
CA TYR A 6 9.85 16.03 24.29
C TYR A 6 8.55 16.37 23.55
N ILE A 7 8.12 17.63 23.58
CA ILE A 7 6.93 18.08 22.84
C ILE A 7 7.15 17.95 21.33
N MET A 8 8.31 18.39 20.81
CA MET A 8 8.62 18.29 19.39
C MET A 8 8.74 16.83 18.91
N THR A 9 9.40 15.97 19.68
CA THR A 9 9.49 14.54 19.37
C THR A 9 8.12 13.87 19.41
N GLY A 10 7.28 14.20 20.39
CA GLY A 10 5.90 13.70 20.45
C GLY A 10 5.07 14.09 19.23
N LEU A 11 5.14 15.35 18.80
CA LEU A 11 4.48 15.82 17.57
C LEU A 11 4.98 15.11 16.32
N LEU A 12 6.29 14.88 16.20
CA LEU A 12 6.88 14.15 15.07
C LEU A 12 6.45 12.68 15.07
N CYS A 13 6.39 12.03 16.23
CA CYS A 13 5.91 10.64 16.34
C CYS A 13 4.43 10.52 15.96
N LEU A 14 3.58 11.45 16.43
CA LEU A 14 2.17 11.49 16.06
C LEU A 14 1.98 11.76 14.56
N GLY A 15 2.72 12.73 14.01
CA GLY A 15 2.68 13.05 12.58
C GLY A 15 3.14 11.87 11.71
N GLY A 16 4.25 11.22 12.09
CA GLY A 16 4.75 10.03 11.40
C GLY A 16 3.75 8.88 11.43
N GLY A 17 3.18 8.58 12.59
CA GLY A 17 2.16 7.54 12.75
C GLY A 17 0.90 7.82 11.92
N ALA A 18 0.43 9.06 11.91
CA ALA A 18 -0.74 9.46 11.11
C ALA A 18 -0.49 9.29 9.60
N VAL A 19 0.69 9.71 9.11
CA VAL A 19 1.07 9.57 7.69
C VAL A 19 1.18 8.09 7.30
N SER A 20 1.79 7.25 8.15
CA SER A 20 1.90 5.81 7.89
C SER A 20 0.53 5.13 7.84
N ALA A 21 -0.35 5.43 8.80
CA ALA A 21 -1.72 4.88 8.85
C ALA A 21 -2.53 5.32 7.62
N ALA A 22 -2.47 6.60 7.26
CA ALA A 22 -3.12 7.13 6.06
C ALA A 22 -2.59 6.46 4.79
N GLY A 23 -1.29 6.21 4.69
CA GLY A 23 -0.68 5.53 3.54
C GLY A 23 -1.20 4.11 3.33
N ILE A 24 -1.19 3.29 4.40
CA ILE A 24 -1.70 1.91 4.32
C ILE A 24 -3.19 1.90 4.00
N PHE A 25 -3.97 2.73 4.69
CA PHE A 25 -5.42 2.81 4.47
C PHE A 25 -5.77 3.27 3.05
N ALA A 26 -5.05 4.26 2.52
CA ALA A 26 -5.23 4.75 1.16
C ALA A 26 -4.94 3.66 0.12
N ILE A 27 -3.86 2.90 0.28
CA ILE A 27 -3.51 1.82 -0.65
C ILE A 27 -4.57 0.72 -0.62
N ILE A 28 -4.95 0.23 0.55
CA ILE A 28 -5.90 -0.89 0.68
C ILE A 28 -7.29 -0.53 0.14
N THR A 29 -7.73 0.69 0.42
CA THR A 29 -9.04 1.20 -0.04
C THR A 29 -9.03 1.50 -1.54
N SER A 30 -7.98 2.16 -2.07
CA SER A 30 -7.90 2.50 -3.50
C SER A 30 -7.76 1.28 -4.40
N VAL A 31 -7.04 0.26 -3.95
CA VAL A 31 -6.92 -1.02 -4.67
C VAL A 31 -8.22 -1.83 -4.62
N GLY A 32 -9.11 -1.54 -3.67
CA GLY A 32 -10.41 -2.21 -3.54
C GLY A 32 -10.32 -3.61 -2.90
N LEU A 33 -9.27 -3.88 -2.12
CA LEU A 33 -9.03 -5.20 -1.53
C LEU A 33 -10.18 -5.65 -0.62
N ILE A 34 -10.66 -4.75 0.25
CA ILE A 34 -11.76 -5.00 1.18
C ILE A 34 -13.04 -5.36 0.43
N ASN A 35 -13.39 -4.59 -0.60
CA ASN A 35 -14.58 -4.82 -1.42
C ASN A 35 -14.54 -6.18 -2.10
N ARG A 36 -13.36 -6.66 -2.49
CA ARG A 36 -13.21 -7.98 -3.09
C ARG A 36 -13.43 -9.10 -2.09
N TYR A 37 -12.86 -9.01 -0.90
CA TYR A 37 -13.08 -10.03 0.12
C TYR A 37 -14.56 -10.10 0.51
N ALA A 38 -15.21 -8.95 0.68
CA ALA A 38 -16.64 -8.87 0.95
C ALA A 38 -17.48 -9.48 -0.19
N LYS A 39 -17.06 -9.28 -1.45
CA LYS A 39 -17.72 -9.86 -2.63
C LYS A 39 -17.57 -11.38 -2.72
N VAL A 40 -16.38 -11.92 -2.51
CA VAL A 40 -16.11 -13.37 -2.59
C VAL A 40 -16.83 -14.13 -1.48
N THR A 41 -16.87 -13.55 -0.28
CA THR A 41 -17.53 -14.14 0.89
C THR A 41 -19.04 -13.86 0.94
N ASN A 42 -19.60 -13.17 -0.07
CA ASN A 42 -20.99 -12.69 -0.09
C ASN A 42 -21.39 -11.91 1.17
N THR A 43 -20.43 -11.28 1.84
CA THR A 43 -20.63 -10.58 3.12
C THR A 43 -20.38 -9.09 2.97
N ALA A 44 -21.08 -8.46 2.03
CA ALA A 44 -21.02 -7.01 1.80
C ALA A 44 -21.50 -6.16 2.99
N SER A 45 -22.33 -6.74 3.87
CA SER A 45 -22.83 -6.07 5.07
C SER A 45 -21.78 -5.87 6.16
N HIS A 46 -20.67 -6.61 6.14
CA HIS A 46 -19.65 -6.58 7.21
C HIS A 46 -18.30 -5.99 6.75
N ILE A 47 -18.32 -4.99 5.86
CA ILE A 47 -17.11 -4.29 5.40
C ILE A 47 -16.28 -3.72 6.56
N ARG A 48 -16.93 -3.17 7.59
CA ARG A 48 -16.26 -2.63 8.78
C ARG A 48 -15.42 -3.66 9.53
N LEU A 49 -15.90 -4.90 9.62
CA LEU A 49 -15.12 -5.98 10.27
C LEU A 49 -13.83 -6.29 9.50
N TYR A 50 -13.87 -6.25 8.17
CA TYR A 50 -12.66 -6.44 7.36
C TYR A 50 -11.67 -5.28 7.55
N GLU A 51 -12.16 -4.05 7.62
CA GLU A 51 -11.33 -2.87 7.92
C GLU A 51 -10.65 -3.00 9.28
N ASP A 52 -11.42 -3.33 10.33
CA ASP A 52 -10.91 -3.48 11.69
C ASP A 52 -9.84 -4.57 11.78
N MET A 53 -10.04 -5.71 11.11
CA MET A 53 -9.07 -6.81 11.08
C MET A 53 -7.77 -6.41 10.38
N ILE A 54 -7.86 -5.63 9.31
CA ILE A 54 -6.68 -5.09 8.61
C ILE A 54 -5.94 -4.08 9.50
N MET A 55 -6.67 -3.19 10.19
CA MET A 55 -6.07 -2.24 11.12
C MET A 55 -5.37 -2.94 12.28
N LEU A 56 -6.00 -3.97 12.86
CA LEU A 56 -5.39 -4.81 13.90
C LEU A 56 -4.13 -5.51 13.38
N GLY A 57 -4.18 -6.10 12.19
CA GLY A 57 -3.01 -6.72 11.55
C GLY A 57 -1.86 -5.74 11.32
N ALA A 58 -2.16 -4.52 10.86
CA ALA A 58 -1.17 -3.46 10.67
C ALA A 58 -0.54 -2.99 11.99
N ALA A 59 -1.36 -2.84 13.04
CA ALA A 59 -0.88 -2.47 14.37
C ALA A 59 0.04 -3.55 14.96
N LEU A 60 -0.40 -4.81 14.91
CA LEU A 60 0.41 -5.96 15.39
C LEU A 60 1.69 -6.13 14.57
N GLY A 61 1.62 -5.99 13.25
CA GLY A 61 2.79 -6.05 12.38
C GLY A 61 3.80 -4.94 12.66
N ASN A 62 3.33 -3.73 12.97
CA ASN A 62 4.19 -2.61 13.34
C ASN A 62 4.88 -2.85 14.69
N ILE A 63 4.16 -3.38 15.68
CA ILE A 63 4.74 -3.77 16.98
C ILE A 63 5.80 -4.85 16.79
N TRP A 64 5.52 -5.88 15.99
CA TRP A 64 6.50 -6.94 15.72
C TRP A 64 7.75 -6.37 15.04
N LEU A 65 7.57 -5.53 14.02
CA LEU A 65 8.69 -4.91 13.31
C LEU A 65 9.54 -4.01 14.22
N LEU A 66 8.92 -3.25 15.13
CA LEU A 66 9.61 -2.31 16.00
C LEU A 66 10.41 -2.98 17.13
N TYR A 67 9.85 -4.03 17.73
CA TYR A 67 10.45 -4.71 18.88
C TYR A 67 11.29 -5.94 18.49
N GLU A 68 11.32 -6.30 17.21
CA GLU A 68 12.03 -7.48 16.67
C GLU A 68 11.84 -8.73 17.54
N ILE A 69 10.60 -8.93 18.02
CA ILE A 69 10.30 -9.97 19.00
C ILE A 69 10.72 -11.31 18.41
N PRO A 70 11.69 -12.03 19.03
CA PRO A 70 12.10 -13.32 18.55
C PRO A 70 11.00 -14.31 18.89
N VAL A 71 10.06 -14.49 17.96
CA VAL A 71 9.04 -15.51 18.08
C VAL A 71 9.67 -16.81 17.58
N PRO A 72 9.88 -17.84 18.41
CA PRO A 72 10.39 -19.14 17.98
C PRO A 72 9.27 -19.89 17.25
N VAL A 73 8.91 -19.37 16.08
CA VAL A 73 7.96 -19.98 15.18
C VAL A 73 8.71 -21.08 14.45
N GLY A 74 8.53 -22.33 14.88
CA GLY A 74 9.08 -23.48 14.17
C GLY A 74 8.60 -23.54 12.71
N ILE A 75 9.09 -24.53 11.97
CA ILE A 75 8.79 -24.73 10.54
C ILE A 75 7.28 -24.67 10.24
N ALA A 76 6.45 -25.23 11.11
CA ALA A 76 5.00 -25.23 10.96
C ALA A 76 4.39 -23.81 10.95
N GLY A 77 4.82 -22.92 11.85
CA GLY A 77 4.27 -21.57 11.86
C GLY A 77 4.86 -20.66 10.78
N ALA A 78 6.10 -20.90 10.35
CA ALA A 78 6.66 -20.26 9.16
C ALA A 78 5.88 -20.67 7.89
N ALA A 79 5.48 -21.93 7.78
CA ALA A 79 4.65 -22.42 6.68
C ALA A 79 3.26 -21.77 6.68
N VAL A 80 2.60 -21.66 7.84
CA VAL A 80 1.30 -20.98 7.95
C VAL A 80 1.43 -19.49 7.60
N PHE A 81 2.46 -18.81 8.10
CA PHE A 81 2.70 -17.42 7.76
C PHE A 81 2.96 -17.22 6.26
N GLY A 82 3.76 -18.10 5.65
CA GLY A 82 4.02 -18.10 4.21
C GLY A 82 2.76 -18.29 3.38
N LEU A 83 1.88 -19.22 3.77
CA LEU A 83 0.60 -19.44 3.11
C LEU A 83 -0.32 -18.22 3.24
N MET A 84 -0.45 -17.65 4.44
CA MET A 84 -1.28 -16.46 4.66
C MET A 84 -0.76 -15.25 3.86
N SER A 85 0.56 -15.03 3.87
CA SER A 85 1.20 -13.99 3.07
C SER A 85 0.97 -14.21 1.56
N GLY A 86 1.08 -15.46 1.09
CA GLY A 86 0.81 -15.81 -0.30
C GLY A 86 -0.63 -15.52 -0.73
N ILE A 87 -1.62 -15.88 0.11
CA ILE A 87 -3.04 -15.57 -0.15
C ILE A 87 -3.27 -14.06 -0.22
N TYR A 88 -2.66 -13.29 0.70
CA TYR A 88 -2.75 -11.84 0.70
C TYR A 88 -2.12 -11.23 -0.55
N VAL A 89 -0.87 -11.57 -0.88
CA VAL A 89 -0.15 -11.03 -2.05
C VAL A 89 -0.86 -11.42 -3.35
N GLY A 90 -1.34 -12.66 -3.47
CA GLY A 90 -2.09 -13.12 -4.63
C GLY A 90 -3.40 -12.34 -4.82
N SER A 91 -4.18 -12.17 -3.75
CA SER A 91 -5.42 -11.39 -3.79
C SER A 91 -5.15 -9.93 -4.11
N PHE A 92 -4.11 -9.35 -3.52
CA PHE A 92 -3.67 -7.98 -3.74
C PHE A 92 -3.27 -7.73 -5.20
N ALA A 93 -2.50 -8.64 -5.81
CA ALA A 93 -2.11 -8.55 -7.21
C ALA A 93 -3.31 -8.58 -8.15
N VAL A 94 -4.31 -9.42 -7.86
CA VAL A 94 -5.51 -9.51 -8.72
C VAL A 94 -6.38 -8.25 -8.56
N CYS A 95 -6.49 -7.68 -7.36
CA CYS A 95 -7.18 -6.40 -7.14
C CYS A 95 -6.49 -5.25 -7.88
N LEU A 96 -5.15 -5.21 -7.86
CA LEU A 96 -4.39 -4.24 -8.64
C LEU A 96 -4.71 -4.37 -10.13
N ALA A 97 -4.74 -5.60 -10.65
CA ALA A 97 -5.08 -5.84 -12.05
C ALA A 97 -6.51 -5.39 -12.40
N GLU A 98 -7.48 -5.60 -11.51
CA GLU A 98 -8.86 -5.13 -11.69
C GLU A 98 -8.96 -3.60 -11.68
N THR A 99 -8.31 -2.94 -10.72
CA THR A 99 -8.30 -1.48 -10.60
C THR A 99 -7.59 -0.83 -11.79
N VAL A 100 -6.49 -1.41 -12.28
CA VAL A 100 -5.80 -0.93 -13.49
C VAL A 100 -6.67 -1.10 -14.73
N LYS A 101 -7.41 -2.21 -14.85
CA LYS A 101 -8.37 -2.42 -15.96
C LYS A 101 -9.54 -1.44 -15.93
N ALA A 102 -9.92 -0.92 -14.76
CA ALA A 102 -10.99 0.06 -14.64
C ALA A 102 -10.62 1.43 -15.23
N ILE A 103 -9.34 1.82 -15.22
CA ILE A 103 -8.85 3.12 -15.75
C ILE A 103 -9.23 3.33 -17.23
N PRO A 104 -8.88 2.44 -18.18
CA PRO A 104 -9.23 2.63 -19.59
C PRO A 104 -10.74 2.58 -19.84
N VAL A 105 -11.48 1.78 -19.05
CA VAL A 105 -12.95 1.72 -19.12
C VAL A 105 -13.57 3.06 -18.70
N LEU A 106 -13.10 3.62 -17.58
CA LEU A 106 -13.53 4.92 -17.08
C LEU A 106 -13.28 6.02 -18.13
N VAL A 107 -12.10 6.02 -18.73
CA VAL A 107 -11.70 7.02 -19.73
C VAL A 107 -12.50 6.93 -21.03
N ARG A 108 -12.85 5.71 -21.46
CA ARG A 108 -13.80 5.51 -22.57
C ARG A 108 -15.21 6.00 -22.21
N ARG A 109 -15.68 5.71 -20.99
CA ARG A 109 -17.02 6.11 -20.50
C ARG A 109 -17.16 7.63 -20.34
N THR A 110 -16.12 8.34 -19.94
CA THR A 110 -16.13 9.82 -19.81
C THR A 110 -15.93 10.55 -21.15
N ARG A 111 -15.87 9.83 -22.28
CA ARG A 111 -15.60 10.39 -23.62
C ARG A 111 -14.27 11.19 -23.72
N ILE A 112 -13.33 10.99 -22.82
CA ILE A 112 -11.94 11.51 -22.91
C ILE A 112 -11.14 10.56 -23.84
N ALA A 113 -11.68 10.26 -25.01
CA ALA A 113 -11.23 9.17 -25.87
C ALA A 113 -9.84 9.41 -26.50
N GLY A 114 -9.42 10.68 -26.66
CA GLY A 114 -8.13 11.03 -27.27
C GLY A 114 -6.95 11.18 -26.31
N GLY A 115 -7.20 11.28 -24.99
CA GLY A 115 -6.18 11.72 -24.03
C GLY A 115 -5.37 10.60 -23.36
N LEU A 116 -5.84 9.35 -23.36
CA LEU A 116 -5.19 8.28 -22.61
C LEU A 116 -3.79 7.96 -23.15
N GLY A 117 -3.61 7.94 -24.47
CA GLY A 117 -2.31 7.72 -25.10
C GLY A 117 -1.30 8.80 -24.69
N TRP A 118 -1.73 10.07 -24.69
CA TRP A 118 -0.91 11.19 -24.22
C TRP A 118 -0.58 11.09 -22.73
N ALA A 119 -1.53 10.70 -21.88
CA ALA A 119 -1.28 10.51 -20.45
C ALA A 119 -0.24 9.41 -20.19
N VAL A 120 -0.35 8.27 -20.87
CA VAL A 120 0.63 7.18 -20.79
C VAL A 120 1.99 7.64 -21.30
N LEU A 121 2.03 8.40 -22.40
CA LEU A 121 3.27 8.95 -22.95
C LEU A 121 3.94 9.94 -21.99
N CYS A 122 3.18 10.85 -21.36
CA CYS A 122 3.71 11.77 -20.36
C CYS A 122 4.26 11.03 -19.13
N ILE A 123 3.58 9.98 -18.66
CA ILE A 123 4.06 9.14 -17.55
C ILE A 123 5.36 8.43 -17.95
N ALA A 124 5.42 7.86 -19.16
CA ALA A 124 6.59 7.17 -19.68
C ALA A 124 7.79 8.13 -19.83
N LEU A 125 7.57 9.32 -20.40
CA LEU A 125 8.60 10.35 -20.53
C LEU A 125 9.08 10.85 -19.17
N GLY A 126 8.16 11.11 -18.23
CA GLY A 126 8.51 11.53 -16.87
C GLY A 126 9.38 10.50 -16.14
N LYS A 127 9.01 9.21 -16.23
CA LYS A 127 9.83 8.11 -15.70
C LYS A 127 11.17 7.96 -16.42
N GLY A 128 11.17 8.12 -17.75
CA GLY A 128 12.38 8.08 -18.57
C GLY A 128 13.39 9.16 -18.16
N ILE A 129 12.96 10.42 -18.15
CA ILE A 129 13.77 11.57 -17.73
C ILE A 129 14.24 11.41 -16.29
N GLY A 130 13.35 11.02 -15.37
CA GLY A 130 13.69 10.79 -13.97
C GLY A 130 14.78 9.72 -13.80
N SER A 131 14.70 8.62 -14.56
CA SER A 131 15.73 7.57 -14.55
C SER A 131 17.07 8.07 -15.11
N LEU A 132 17.04 8.88 -16.18
CA LEU A 132 18.24 9.42 -16.81
C LEU A 132 18.97 10.40 -15.87
N VAL A 133 18.23 11.28 -15.20
CA VAL A 133 18.78 12.22 -14.20
C VAL A 133 19.36 11.47 -13.01
N TYR A 134 18.70 10.40 -12.54
CA TYR A 134 19.21 9.56 -11.47
C TYR A 134 20.59 8.97 -11.82
N TYR A 135 20.73 8.38 -13.02
CA TYR A 135 22.00 7.82 -13.48
C TYR A 135 23.09 8.88 -13.71
N LEU A 136 22.74 10.02 -14.29
CA LEU A 136 23.69 11.14 -14.47
C LEU A 136 24.21 11.67 -13.13
N ARG A 137 23.32 11.81 -12.13
CA ARG A 137 23.72 12.24 -10.79
C ARG A 137 24.58 11.20 -10.08
N LEU A 138 24.30 9.92 -10.28
CA LEU A 138 25.10 8.82 -9.75
C LEU A 138 26.52 8.83 -10.36
N TYR A 139 26.64 9.11 -11.66
CA TYR A 139 27.93 9.14 -12.38
C TYR A 139 28.78 10.37 -12.05
N VAL A 140 28.17 11.52 -11.74
CA VAL A 140 28.88 12.76 -11.38
C VAL A 140 29.40 12.76 -9.93
N MET A 141 28.81 11.95 -9.05
CA MET A 141 29.23 11.83 -7.64
C MET A 141 30.23 10.69 -7.37
N ASN A 142 30.74 10.04 -8.42
CA ASN A 142 31.77 9.01 -8.36
C ASN A 142 33.02 9.49 -9.13
#